data_AF-A0A2V9GZU8-F1
#
_entry.id   AF-A0A2V9GZU8-F1
#
_cell.length_a   1.000
_cell.length_b   1.000
_cell.length_c   1.000
_cell.angle_alpha   90.00
_cell.angle_beta   90.00
_cell.angle_gamma   90.00
#
_symmetry.space_group_name_H-M   'P 1'
#
loop_
_entity.id
_entity.type
_entity.pdbx_description
1 polymer ?
#
loop_
_entity_poly.entity_id
_entity_poly.type
_entity_poly.pdbx_seq_one_letter_code
_entity_poly.pdbx_strand_id
1 'polypeptide(L)'
;MHLIISNNIIVGEVDQSPNHKDVNGRHTDGGGIILDYDTDTAPPVTTCRYPPGALIVNNIVYGNGGRCIAANEVSNFWIVNNTCYKNGLDLSEEPSIGEFDLQNSTNGHFVNNISVAWQLTHAAYSQAGTNSDIYYFKNLAFGSSCSFACSDVMQWFSGDPVFVNTPYFDAAATADGQYKTARPPSVGTPTPHAPPQRCTGMVPTCGIVSGFGLASSSSPAYNAGIDPTTDSVLSARMSANLKAEMQSYIYADINGRTRTAEVNWDLGALAHKVD
;
A
#
# COMPACT_ATOMS: atom_id res chain seq x y z
N MET A 1 -0.49 20.39 3.58
CA MET A 1 -0.02 19.08 4.08
C MET A 1 1.42 19.25 4.46
N HIS A 2 1.88 18.62 5.54
CA HIS A 2 3.29 18.76 5.94
C HIS A 2 4.11 17.50 5.70
N LEU A 3 3.48 16.35 5.45
CA LEU A 3 4.15 15.10 5.11
C LEU A 3 3.59 14.55 3.80
N ILE A 4 4.48 14.33 2.83
CA ILE A 4 4.12 13.75 1.53
C ILE A 4 5.12 12.62 1.24
N ILE A 5 4.59 11.42 1.04
CA ILE A 5 5.35 10.23 0.66
C ILE A 5 4.82 9.80 -0.70
N SER A 6 5.52 10.17 -1.77
CA SER A 6 5.03 10.00 -3.13
C SER A 6 6.00 9.28 -4.04
N ASN A 7 5.49 8.45 -4.95
CA ASN A 7 6.24 7.90 -6.09
C ASN A 7 7.46 7.04 -5.68
N ASN A 8 7.36 6.32 -4.56
CA ASN A 8 8.42 5.43 -4.08
C ASN A 8 8.19 3.98 -4.50
N ILE A 9 9.27 3.21 -4.53
CA ILE A 9 9.25 1.75 -4.60
C ILE A 9 9.88 1.24 -3.30
N ILE A 10 9.12 0.54 -2.46
CA ILE A 10 9.56 0.07 -1.14
C ILE A 10 9.43 -1.45 -1.09
N VAL A 11 10.52 -2.15 -0.78
CA VAL A 11 10.60 -3.61 -0.97
C VAL A 11 11.59 -4.28 -0.03
N GLY A 12 11.21 -5.47 0.45
CA GLY A 12 12.08 -6.37 1.20
C GLY A 12 12.53 -5.80 2.54
N GLU A 13 11.80 -4.83 3.09
CA GLU A 13 11.95 -4.41 4.47
C GLU A 13 11.58 -5.59 5.37
N VAL A 14 12.29 -5.76 6.48
CA VAL A 14 12.02 -6.82 7.46
C VAL A 14 12.60 -6.38 8.79
N ASP A 15 11.88 -6.61 9.88
CA ASP A 15 12.41 -6.37 11.20
C ASP A 15 13.27 -7.54 11.64
N GLN A 16 14.55 -7.26 11.89
CA GLN A 16 15.51 -8.24 12.39
C GLN A 16 16.00 -7.85 13.78
N SER A 17 15.37 -6.85 14.39
CA SER A 17 15.80 -6.36 15.68
C SER A 17 15.38 -7.36 16.77
N PRO A 18 16.23 -7.60 17.78
CA PRO A 18 15.87 -8.46 18.90
C PRO A 18 14.85 -7.79 19.85
N ASN A 19 14.60 -6.49 19.70
CA ASN A 19 13.88 -5.66 20.68
C ASN A 19 12.49 -5.20 20.21
N HIS A 20 12.18 -5.26 18.91
CA HIS A 20 10.84 -4.90 18.40
C HIS A 20 10.01 -6.17 18.24
N LYS A 21 9.69 -6.74 19.39
CA LYS A 21 8.88 -7.93 19.49
C LYS A 21 7.67 -7.70 20.39
N ASP A 22 6.55 -8.30 20.02
CA ASP A 22 5.37 -8.35 20.86
C ASP A 22 5.63 -9.17 22.14
N VAL A 23 4.62 -9.23 23.01
CA VAL A 23 4.69 -10.01 24.26
C VAL A 23 4.89 -11.52 24.03
N ASN A 24 4.69 -12.01 22.81
CA ASN A 24 4.87 -13.40 22.41
C ASN A 24 6.17 -13.63 21.62
N GLY A 25 7.02 -12.61 21.44
CA GLY A 25 8.29 -12.72 20.72
C GLY A 25 8.20 -12.61 19.20
N ARG A 26 7.06 -12.15 18.65
CA ARG A 26 6.81 -11.91 17.22
C ARG A 26 7.27 -10.53 16.80
N HIS A 27 7.79 -10.37 15.59
CA HIS A 27 8.13 -9.04 15.08
C HIS A 27 6.87 -8.17 14.92
N THR A 28 7.01 -6.87 15.16
CA THR A 28 5.91 -5.90 15.06
C THR A 28 6.01 -4.99 13.83
N ASP A 29 7.22 -4.86 13.27
CA ASP A 29 7.58 -3.98 12.15
C ASP A 29 8.15 -4.77 10.95
N GLY A 30 8.86 -4.07 10.05
CA GLY A 30 9.37 -4.63 8.80
C GLY A 30 8.43 -4.38 7.61
N GLY A 31 7.47 -3.48 7.78
CA GLY A 31 6.59 -3.02 6.72
C GLY A 31 7.18 -1.93 5.83
N GLY A 32 6.39 -1.46 4.86
CA GLY A 32 6.80 -0.43 3.91
C GLY A 32 6.73 0.99 4.48
N ILE A 33 5.52 1.55 4.57
CA ILE A 33 5.30 2.90 5.10
C ILE A 33 4.45 2.79 6.36
N ILE A 34 4.97 3.30 7.47
CA ILE A 34 4.22 3.39 8.72
C ILE A 34 4.05 4.87 9.05
N LEU A 35 2.80 5.33 9.02
CA LEU A 35 2.42 6.52 9.76
C LEU A 35 2.17 6.04 11.17
N ASP A 36 3.14 6.29 12.02
CA ASP A 36 3.03 6.03 13.43
C ASP A 36 3.00 7.35 14.16
N TYR A 37 2.11 7.44 15.12
CA TYR A 37 2.19 8.47 16.12
C TYR A 37 2.16 7.76 17.46
N ASP A 38 3.30 7.73 18.14
CA ASP A 38 3.31 7.42 19.56
C ASP A 38 2.42 8.48 20.23
N THR A 39 1.22 8.09 20.65
CA THR A 39 0.65 8.73 21.83
C THR A 39 1.51 8.29 22.99
N ASP A 40 2.69 8.90 23.11
CA ASP A 40 3.61 8.64 24.21
C ASP A 40 2.80 8.92 25.48
N THR A 41 2.41 7.83 26.16
CA THR A 41 1.68 7.90 27.42
C THR A 41 2.58 8.45 28.53
N ALA A 42 3.85 8.76 28.21
CA ALA A 42 4.76 9.55 29.02
C ALA A 42 4.39 11.05 29.00
N PRO A 43 4.09 11.66 30.16
CA PRO A 43 3.89 13.09 30.27
C PRO A 43 5.14 13.89 29.87
N PRO A 44 4.98 15.06 29.20
CA PRO A 44 3.72 15.71 28.89
C PRO A 44 3.11 15.20 27.59
N VAL A 45 1.84 14.81 27.66
CA VAL A 45 0.98 14.54 26.51
C VAL A 45 0.89 15.80 25.67
N THR A 46 1.77 15.95 24.69
CA THR A 46 1.60 16.98 23.66
C THR A 46 0.48 16.53 22.75
N THR A 47 -0.74 16.92 23.12
CA THR A 47 -1.89 16.86 22.24
C THR A 47 -1.65 17.83 21.09
N CYS A 48 -1.03 17.37 20.00
CA CYS A 48 -1.15 18.08 18.74
C CYS A 48 -2.59 17.85 18.29
N ARG A 49 -3.49 18.78 18.62
CA ARG A 49 -4.93 18.66 18.37
C ARG A 49 -5.26 18.42 16.88
N TYR A 50 -4.30 18.71 16.00
CA TYR A 50 -4.34 18.46 14.57
C TYR A 50 -2.91 18.17 14.08
N PRO A 51 -2.40 16.92 14.13
CA PRO A 51 -1.17 16.61 13.41
C PRO A 51 -1.38 16.99 11.94
N PRO A 52 -0.41 17.69 11.32
CA PRO A 52 -0.58 18.17 9.96
C PRO A 52 -0.79 16.96 9.04
N GLY A 53 -1.77 17.07 8.15
CA GLY A 53 -2.17 15.90 7.38
C GLY A 53 -1.07 15.33 6.48
N ALA A 54 -1.07 14.00 6.35
CA ALA A 54 -0.13 13.23 5.56
C ALA A 54 -0.77 12.72 4.25
N LEU A 55 -0.03 12.79 3.14
CA LEU A 55 -0.38 12.17 1.86
C LEU A 55 0.61 11.07 1.51
N ILE A 56 0.10 9.85 1.34
CA ILE A 56 0.84 8.72 0.79
C ILE A 56 0.24 8.43 -0.58
N VAL A 57 1.01 8.65 -1.64
CA VAL A 57 0.45 8.64 -3.01
C VAL A 57 1.34 7.99 -4.05
N ASN A 58 0.75 7.19 -4.95
CA ASN A 58 1.43 6.57 -6.09
C ASN A 58 2.67 5.73 -5.71
N ASN A 59 2.70 5.14 -4.52
CA ASN A 59 3.80 4.24 -4.14
C ASN A 59 3.50 2.82 -4.57
N ILE A 60 4.55 2.09 -4.96
CA ILE A 60 4.51 0.63 -5.15
C ILE A 60 5.27 0.01 -3.99
N VAL A 61 4.60 -0.81 -3.19
CA VAL A 61 5.16 -1.37 -1.98
C VAL A 61 4.88 -2.87 -1.96
N TYR A 62 5.93 -3.68 -1.96
CA TYR A 62 5.77 -5.10 -2.21
C TYR A 62 6.85 -5.96 -1.54
N GLY A 63 6.49 -7.20 -1.23
CA GLY A 63 7.44 -8.20 -0.75
C GLY A 63 8.19 -7.82 0.53
N ASN A 64 7.61 -6.97 1.36
CA ASN A 64 8.12 -6.68 2.69
C ASN A 64 7.75 -7.81 3.66
N GLY A 65 8.56 -7.97 4.70
CA GLY A 65 8.36 -8.87 5.82
C GLY A 65 7.04 -8.55 6.51
N GLY A 66 6.75 -7.27 6.72
CA GLY A 66 5.48 -6.80 7.26
C GLY A 66 4.62 -5.98 6.35
N ARG A 67 3.70 -5.20 6.95
CA ARG A 67 2.61 -4.48 6.28
C ARG A 67 3.06 -3.66 5.07
N CYS A 68 2.15 -3.40 4.14
CA CYS A 68 2.43 -2.47 3.06
C CYS A 68 2.44 -1.01 3.56
N ILE A 69 1.26 -0.51 3.94
CA ILE A 69 1.07 0.85 4.44
C ILE A 69 0.22 0.76 5.70
N ALA A 70 0.75 1.24 6.82
CA ALA A 70 0.06 1.25 8.10
C ALA A 70 -0.21 2.69 8.57
N ALA A 71 -1.40 2.92 9.11
CA ALA A 71 -1.75 4.13 9.86
C ALA A 71 -2.11 3.74 11.29
N ASN A 72 -1.20 3.99 12.23
CA ASN A 72 -1.35 3.65 13.63
C ASN A 72 -1.41 4.93 14.48
N GLU A 73 -2.51 5.12 15.20
CA GLU A 73 -2.73 6.25 16.11
C GLU A 73 -2.64 7.65 15.44
N VAL A 74 -2.93 7.73 14.14
CA VAL A 74 -2.76 8.94 13.35
C VAL A 74 -4.12 9.56 12.97
N SER A 75 -4.12 10.88 12.77
CA SER A 75 -5.26 11.59 12.22
C SER A 75 -4.94 12.43 10.99
N ASN A 76 -5.96 12.72 10.18
CA ASN A 76 -5.90 13.62 9.02
C ASN A 76 -5.00 13.10 7.87
N PHE A 77 -5.17 11.87 7.43
CA PHE A 77 -4.32 11.29 6.38
C PHE A 77 -5.11 10.89 5.12
N TRP A 78 -4.38 10.87 4.00
CA TRP A 78 -4.85 10.44 2.69
C TRP A 78 -3.87 9.43 2.10
N ILE A 79 -4.35 8.24 1.79
CA ILE A 79 -3.61 7.15 1.16
C ILE A 79 -4.26 6.92 -0.20
N VAL A 80 -3.62 7.40 -1.26
CA VAL A 80 -4.24 7.56 -2.59
C VAL A 80 -3.42 6.85 -3.67
N ASN A 81 -4.05 6.07 -4.54
CA ASN A 81 -3.39 5.46 -5.70
C ASN A 81 -2.14 4.62 -5.35
N ASN A 82 -2.08 3.92 -4.22
CA ASN A 82 -0.93 3.06 -3.91
C ASN A 82 -1.19 1.63 -4.36
N THR A 83 -0.13 0.92 -4.75
CA THR A 83 -0.17 -0.50 -5.07
C THR A 83 0.59 -1.28 -4.00
N CYS A 84 -0.15 -2.06 -3.22
CA CYS A 84 0.35 -2.99 -2.22
C CYS A 84 0.28 -4.42 -2.75
N TYR A 85 1.41 -5.12 -2.76
CA TYR A 85 1.50 -6.44 -3.36
C TYR A 85 2.34 -7.41 -2.52
N LYS A 86 1.66 -8.40 -1.96
CA LYS A 86 2.24 -9.57 -1.30
C LYS A 86 3.31 -9.19 -0.28
N ASN A 87 2.93 -8.32 0.63
CA ASN A 87 3.65 -8.00 1.86
C ASN A 87 3.26 -8.99 2.97
N GLY A 88 3.81 -8.86 4.17
CA GLY A 88 3.60 -9.84 5.24
C GLY A 88 4.36 -11.15 5.02
N LEU A 89 5.56 -11.09 4.42
CA LEU A 89 6.38 -12.27 4.11
C LEU A 89 7.17 -12.83 5.29
N ASP A 90 7.19 -12.15 6.45
CA ASP A 90 7.82 -12.62 7.69
C ASP A 90 6.82 -13.43 8.50
N LEU A 91 6.98 -14.75 8.49
CA LEU A 91 6.08 -15.65 9.22
C LEU A 91 6.24 -15.59 10.75
N SER A 92 7.21 -14.83 11.24
CA SER A 92 7.39 -14.54 12.67
C SER A 92 6.76 -13.21 13.10
N GLU A 93 6.13 -12.46 12.19
CA GLU A 93 5.38 -11.26 12.52
C GLU A 93 4.02 -11.57 13.15
N GLU A 94 3.37 -10.54 13.69
CA GLU A 94 2.01 -10.59 14.19
C GLU A 94 1.01 -11.13 13.14
N PRO A 95 0.13 -12.09 13.51
CA PRO A 95 -0.69 -12.83 12.56
C PRO A 95 -1.92 -12.06 12.03
N SER A 96 -2.17 -10.84 12.50
CA SER A 96 -3.35 -10.04 12.17
C SER A 96 -3.06 -8.79 11.35
N ILE A 97 -1.91 -8.75 10.67
CA ILE A 97 -1.53 -7.65 9.80
C ILE A 97 -2.27 -7.70 8.46
N GLY A 98 -2.61 -6.53 7.94
CA GLY A 98 -3.09 -6.37 6.57
C GLY A 98 -2.00 -5.87 5.61
N GLU A 99 -2.28 -5.90 4.31
CA GLU A 99 -1.53 -5.09 3.35
C GLU A 99 -1.67 -3.62 3.74
N PHE A 100 -2.91 -3.10 3.72
CA PHE A 100 -3.23 -1.82 4.34
C PHE A 100 -3.73 -2.06 5.76
N ASP A 101 -3.09 -1.40 6.72
CA ASP A 101 -3.41 -1.55 8.14
C ASP A 101 -3.82 -0.22 8.75
N LEU A 102 -4.80 -0.27 9.65
CA LEU A 102 -5.34 0.89 10.32
C LEU A 102 -5.68 0.56 11.77
N GLN A 103 -5.11 1.33 12.69
CA GLN A 103 -5.35 1.16 14.11
C GLN A 103 -5.51 2.52 14.82
N ASN A 104 -6.51 2.61 15.70
CA ASN A 104 -6.73 3.76 16.61
C ASN A 104 -6.68 5.14 15.93
N SER A 105 -7.14 5.22 14.69
CA SER A 105 -6.91 6.37 13.80
C SER A 105 -8.21 7.09 13.44
N THR A 106 -8.12 8.35 13.03
CA THR A 106 -9.30 9.16 12.71
C THR A 106 -9.15 10.08 11.50
N ASN A 107 -10.26 10.39 10.82
CA ASN A 107 -10.26 11.27 9.64
C ASN A 107 -9.29 10.80 8.54
N GLY A 108 -9.38 9.52 8.20
CA GLY A 108 -8.51 8.81 7.26
C GLY A 108 -9.21 8.51 5.94
N HIS A 109 -8.50 8.65 4.83
CA HIS A 109 -9.06 8.43 3.49
C HIS A 109 -8.19 7.47 2.70
N PHE A 110 -8.74 6.31 2.34
CA PHE A 110 -8.13 5.34 1.42
C PHE A 110 -8.84 5.45 0.08
N VAL A 111 -8.14 5.93 -0.95
CA VAL A 111 -8.74 6.20 -2.26
C VAL A 111 -7.94 5.53 -3.38
N ASN A 112 -8.64 4.82 -4.28
CA ASN A 112 -8.06 4.23 -5.49
C ASN A 112 -6.89 3.26 -5.25
N ASN A 113 -6.75 2.64 -4.08
CA ASN A 113 -5.60 1.77 -3.82
C ASN A 113 -5.85 0.35 -4.37
N ILE A 114 -4.77 -0.35 -4.71
CA ILE A 114 -4.79 -1.79 -4.98
C ILE A 114 -4.11 -2.52 -3.83
N SER A 115 -4.79 -3.52 -3.28
CA SER A 115 -4.24 -4.48 -2.34
C SER A 115 -4.30 -5.89 -2.89
N VAL A 116 -3.14 -6.54 -2.99
CA VAL A 116 -3.02 -7.97 -3.31
C VAL A 116 -2.33 -8.67 -2.15
N ALA A 117 -3.12 -9.31 -1.27
CA ALA A 117 -2.58 -10.05 -0.14
C ALA A 117 -1.82 -11.30 -0.59
N TRP A 118 -0.77 -11.67 0.16
CA TRP A 118 0.03 -12.85 -0.13
C TRP A 118 -0.70 -14.17 0.16
N GLN A 119 -1.37 -14.28 1.31
CA GLN A 119 -2.08 -15.47 1.77
C GLN A 119 -3.47 -15.13 2.31
N LEU A 120 -4.38 -16.12 2.34
CA LEU A 120 -5.74 -15.97 2.85
C LEU A 120 -5.81 -15.59 4.34
N THR A 121 -4.75 -15.84 5.10
CA THR A 121 -4.63 -15.47 6.51
C THR A 121 -4.23 -14.01 6.72
N HIS A 122 -3.77 -13.32 5.68
CA HIS A 122 -3.36 -11.92 5.73
C HIS A 122 -4.43 -11.08 5.06
N ALA A 123 -4.99 -10.10 5.75
CA ALA A 123 -6.09 -9.33 5.19
C ALA A 123 -5.59 -8.38 4.09
N ALA A 124 -6.41 -8.14 3.06
CA ALA A 124 -6.10 -7.07 2.10
C ALA A 124 -6.21 -5.67 2.76
N TYR A 125 -7.18 -5.52 3.66
CA TYR A 125 -7.33 -4.34 4.50
C TYR A 125 -7.68 -4.79 5.90
N SER A 126 -6.93 -4.33 6.90
CA SER A 126 -7.21 -4.57 8.31
C SER A 126 -7.64 -3.27 9.00
N GLN A 127 -8.54 -3.43 9.98
CA GLN A 127 -8.83 -2.43 10.99
C GLN A 127 -8.76 -3.05 12.38
N ALA A 128 -8.15 -2.34 13.31
CA ALA A 128 -8.10 -2.70 14.72
C ALA A 128 -8.36 -1.47 15.61
N GLY A 129 -8.73 -1.73 16.88
CA GLY A 129 -8.92 -0.68 17.87
C GLY A 129 -10.12 0.22 17.61
N THR A 130 -10.03 1.49 18.04
CA THR A 130 -11.14 2.46 17.92
C THR A 130 -10.84 3.45 16.81
N ASN A 131 -11.41 3.22 15.62
CA ASN A 131 -11.31 4.13 14.48
C ASN A 131 -12.58 4.98 14.34
N SER A 132 -12.45 6.21 13.84
CA SER A 132 -13.59 7.10 13.56
C SER A 132 -13.36 7.91 12.28
N ASP A 133 -14.43 8.23 11.54
CA ASP A 133 -14.32 9.04 10.32
C ASP A 133 -13.30 8.47 9.30
N ILE A 134 -13.38 7.16 9.05
CA ILE A 134 -12.56 6.48 8.05
C ILE A 134 -13.37 6.26 6.78
N TYR A 135 -12.78 6.64 5.65
CA TYR A 135 -13.43 6.70 4.36
C TYR A 135 -12.67 5.84 3.36
N TYR A 136 -13.38 4.93 2.69
CA TYR A 136 -12.83 4.10 1.61
C TYR A 136 -13.57 4.41 0.32
N PHE A 137 -12.81 4.78 -0.71
CA PHE A 137 -13.36 5.08 -2.02
C PHE A 137 -12.59 4.34 -3.11
N LYS A 138 -13.31 3.56 -3.91
CA LYS A 138 -12.76 2.86 -5.08
C LYS A 138 -11.49 2.05 -4.81
N ASN A 139 -11.42 1.25 -3.75
CA ASN A 139 -10.26 0.41 -3.47
C ASN A 139 -10.47 -1.01 -4.01
N LEU A 140 -9.38 -1.69 -4.36
CA LEU A 140 -9.40 -3.09 -4.76
C LEU A 140 -8.76 -3.98 -3.70
N ALA A 141 -9.46 -5.06 -3.35
CA ALA A 141 -8.96 -6.12 -2.46
C ALA A 141 -8.93 -7.46 -3.19
N PHE A 142 -7.74 -8.08 -3.23
CA PHE A 142 -7.54 -9.41 -3.82
C PHE A 142 -6.54 -10.24 -3.01
N GLY A 143 -6.51 -11.55 -3.25
CA GLY A 143 -5.68 -12.51 -2.53
C GLY A 143 -6.22 -12.90 -1.15
N SER A 144 -6.97 -12.00 -0.51
CA SER A 144 -7.66 -12.23 0.76
C SER A 144 -8.79 -11.20 0.97
N SER A 145 -9.66 -11.44 1.94
CA SER A 145 -10.71 -10.50 2.34
C SER A 145 -10.18 -9.39 3.23
N CYS A 146 -11.00 -8.35 3.43
CA CYS A 146 -10.79 -7.40 4.51
C CYS A 146 -11.08 -8.03 5.89
N SER A 147 -10.49 -7.50 6.96
CA SER A 147 -10.83 -7.91 8.34
C SER A 147 -12.15 -7.30 8.84
N PHE A 148 -12.74 -6.40 8.06
CA PHE A 148 -14.01 -5.71 8.29
C PHE A 148 -14.91 -5.83 7.05
N ALA A 149 -16.15 -5.33 7.14
CA ALA A 149 -17.10 -5.40 6.04
C ALA A 149 -16.73 -4.44 4.90
N CYS A 150 -16.03 -4.94 3.87
CA CYS A 150 -15.84 -4.28 2.58
C CYS A 150 -17.05 -4.52 1.66
N SER A 151 -18.25 -4.14 2.11
CA SER A 151 -19.53 -4.55 1.50
C SER A 151 -20.11 -3.57 0.49
N ASP A 152 -19.66 -2.30 0.47
CA ASP A 152 -20.11 -1.34 -0.54
C ASP A 152 -19.45 -1.63 -1.89
N VAL A 153 -20.18 -2.36 -2.74
CA VAL A 153 -19.73 -2.77 -4.09
C VAL A 153 -19.44 -1.60 -5.03
N MET A 154 -19.87 -0.37 -4.70
CA MET A 154 -19.52 0.82 -5.48
C MET A 154 -18.17 1.40 -5.09
N GLN A 155 -17.67 1.08 -3.89
CA GLN A 155 -16.39 1.56 -3.35
C GLN A 155 -15.33 0.47 -3.23
N TRP A 156 -15.75 -0.80 -3.29
CA TRP A 156 -14.88 -1.96 -3.16
C TRP A 156 -14.95 -2.83 -4.41
N PHE A 157 -13.79 -3.01 -5.04
CA PHE A 157 -13.59 -3.93 -6.14
C PHE A 157 -12.87 -5.18 -5.64
N SER A 158 -13.13 -6.30 -6.31
CA SER A 158 -12.50 -7.59 -6.02
C SER A 158 -12.11 -8.28 -7.31
N GLY A 159 -10.96 -8.95 -7.30
CA GLY A 159 -10.44 -9.70 -8.44
C GLY A 159 -8.96 -9.42 -8.69
N ASP A 160 -8.32 -10.33 -9.43
CA ASP A 160 -6.91 -10.18 -9.81
C ASP A 160 -6.74 -8.89 -10.65
N PRO A 161 -5.86 -7.95 -10.26
CA PRO A 161 -5.59 -6.76 -11.06
C PRO A 161 -4.90 -7.08 -12.40
N VAL A 162 -4.46 -8.32 -12.64
CA VAL A 162 -3.85 -8.78 -13.89
C VAL A 162 -2.63 -7.93 -14.26
N PHE A 163 -1.67 -7.86 -13.33
CA PHE A 163 -0.44 -7.12 -13.57
C PHE A 163 0.43 -7.79 -14.65
N VAL A 164 1.23 -6.98 -15.38
CA VAL A 164 2.05 -7.44 -16.52
C VAL A 164 3.09 -8.48 -16.13
N ASN A 165 3.94 -8.20 -15.14
CA ASN A 165 5.02 -9.10 -14.73
C ASN A 165 5.52 -8.74 -13.32
N THR A 166 4.72 -9.09 -12.30
CA THR A 166 5.07 -8.82 -10.90
C THR A 166 6.10 -9.82 -10.35
N PRO A 167 6.86 -9.45 -9.32
CA PRO A 167 7.68 -10.39 -8.56
C PRO A 167 6.86 -11.58 -8.05
N TYR A 168 7.45 -12.78 -8.14
CA TYR A 168 6.80 -13.99 -7.68
C TYR A 168 7.06 -14.25 -6.20
N PHE A 169 5.98 -14.50 -5.46
CA PHE A 169 6.00 -15.03 -4.10
C PHE A 169 5.05 -16.23 -4.05
N ASP A 170 5.53 -17.34 -3.49
CA ASP A 170 4.81 -18.61 -3.37
C ASP A 170 3.75 -18.49 -2.28
N ALA A 171 2.47 -18.48 -2.67
CA ALA A 171 1.34 -18.37 -1.75
C ALA A 171 1.19 -19.59 -0.82
N ALA A 172 1.80 -20.73 -1.15
CA ALA A 172 1.73 -21.95 -0.34
C ALA A 172 2.91 -22.11 0.62
N ALA A 173 3.89 -21.18 0.61
CA ALA A 173 5.07 -21.33 1.45
C ALA A 173 4.70 -21.25 2.94
N THR A 174 5.23 -22.21 3.70
CA THR A 174 5.11 -22.30 5.16
C THR A 174 6.44 -22.02 5.86
N ALA A 175 7.49 -21.78 5.09
CA ALA A 175 8.82 -21.43 5.58
C ALA A 175 9.09 -19.95 5.33
N ASP A 176 9.73 -19.32 6.31
CA ASP A 176 10.07 -17.90 6.28
C ASP A 176 11.16 -17.57 5.23
N GLY A 177 11.24 -16.29 4.85
CA GLY A 177 12.37 -15.75 4.08
C GLY A 177 12.07 -15.40 2.63
N GLN A 178 10.81 -15.38 2.18
CA GLN A 178 10.47 -14.96 0.82
C GLN A 178 10.80 -13.48 0.55
N TYR A 179 10.79 -12.63 1.58
CA TYR A 179 11.27 -11.24 1.51
C TYR A 179 12.72 -11.13 1.00
N LYS A 180 13.57 -12.14 1.27
CA LYS A 180 14.98 -12.16 0.82
C LYS A 180 15.12 -12.16 -0.70
N THR A 181 14.08 -12.62 -1.41
CA THR A 181 14.03 -12.67 -2.87
C THR A 181 13.17 -11.56 -3.48
N ALA A 182 12.58 -10.68 -2.67
CA ALA A 182 11.71 -9.61 -3.15
C ALA A 182 12.47 -8.56 -3.98
N ARG A 183 13.73 -8.29 -3.64
CA ARG A 183 14.58 -7.38 -4.41
C ARG A 183 15.16 -8.13 -5.63
N PRO A 184 14.97 -7.63 -6.87
CA PRO A 184 15.72 -8.14 -8.01
C PRO A 184 17.23 -8.01 -7.73
N PRO A 185 18.06 -8.98 -8.13
CA PRO A 185 19.51 -8.86 -7.97
C PRO A 185 19.99 -7.56 -8.63
N SER A 186 20.60 -6.68 -7.84
CA SER A 186 21.29 -5.51 -8.39
C SER A 186 22.76 -5.84 -8.63
N VAL A 187 23.44 -5.09 -9.50
CA VAL A 187 24.89 -5.23 -9.74
C VAL A 187 25.70 -5.08 -8.43
N GLY A 188 25.14 -4.43 -7.39
CA GLY A 188 25.75 -4.27 -6.06
C GLY A 188 25.25 -5.26 -4.99
N THR A 189 24.23 -6.06 -5.26
CA THR A 189 23.67 -7.08 -4.33
C THR A 189 23.28 -8.37 -5.07
N PRO A 190 24.24 -9.07 -5.71
CA PRO A 190 23.98 -10.41 -6.20
C PRO A 190 23.72 -11.33 -4.99
N THR A 191 22.51 -11.88 -4.87
CA THR A 191 22.25 -12.92 -3.87
C THR A 191 23.06 -14.17 -4.25
N PRO A 192 23.97 -14.67 -3.40
CA PRO A 192 24.88 -15.78 -3.76
C PRO A 192 24.21 -17.15 -4.00
N HIS A 193 22.88 -17.24 -3.95
CA HIS A 193 22.16 -18.51 -3.88
C HIS A 193 20.96 -18.65 -4.82
N ALA A 194 20.79 -17.76 -5.81
CA ALA A 194 19.80 -18.00 -6.86
C ALA A 194 20.40 -18.87 -7.98
N PRO A 195 19.94 -20.13 -8.19
CA PRO A 195 20.33 -20.87 -9.38
C PRO A 195 19.92 -20.09 -10.64
N PRO A 196 20.73 -20.09 -11.72
CA PRO A 196 20.53 -19.26 -12.92
C PRO A 196 19.12 -19.34 -13.53
N GLN A 197 18.43 -20.47 -13.33
CA GLN A 197 17.11 -20.75 -13.87
C GLN A 197 15.97 -19.90 -13.27
N ARG A 198 16.12 -19.37 -12.04
CA ARG A 198 15.08 -18.54 -11.39
C ARG A 198 15.08 -17.07 -11.83
N CYS A 199 16.13 -16.62 -12.52
CA CYS A 199 16.22 -15.23 -13.01
C CYS A 199 15.57 -15.05 -14.40
N THR A 200 15.23 -16.14 -15.09
CA THR A 200 14.48 -16.10 -16.34
C THR A 200 13.05 -15.59 -16.08
N GLY A 201 12.77 -14.34 -16.46
CA GLY A 201 11.47 -13.69 -16.27
C GLY A 201 11.42 -12.65 -15.14
N MET A 202 12.48 -12.48 -14.34
CA MET A 202 12.56 -11.39 -13.36
C MET A 202 12.72 -10.04 -14.07
N VAL A 203 11.89 -9.06 -13.71
CA VAL A 203 12.01 -7.70 -14.22
C VAL A 203 13.28 -7.06 -13.61
N PRO A 204 14.20 -6.50 -14.41
CA PRO A 204 15.34 -5.75 -13.88
C PRO A 204 14.87 -4.67 -12.90
N THR A 205 15.68 -4.31 -11.91
CA THR A 205 15.34 -3.24 -10.94
C THR A 205 14.92 -1.94 -11.64
N CYS A 206 15.53 -1.62 -12.79
CA CYS A 206 15.18 -0.44 -13.60
C CYS A 206 13.83 -0.55 -14.33
N GLY A 207 13.25 -1.75 -14.45
CA GLY A 207 11.96 -1.99 -15.10
C GLY A 207 10.85 -2.37 -14.13
N ILE A 208 11.14 -2.56 -12.83
CA ILE A 208 10.23 -3.18 -11.86
C ILE A 208 8.85 -2.52 -11.82
N VAL A 209 8.80 -1.19 -11.98
CA VAL A 209 7.57 -0.40 -12.05
C VAL A 209 6.66 -0.89 -13.18
N SER A 210 7.20 -1.16 -14.37
CA SER A 210 6.41 -1.63 -15.51
C SER A 210 5.75 -3.00 -15.28
N GLY A 211 6.32 -3.83 -14.38
CA GLY A 211 5.75 -5.10 -13.99
C GLY A 211 4.42 -4.98 -13.26
N PHE A 212 4.15 -3.85 -12.61
CA PHE A 212 2.91 -3.52 -11.90
C PHE A 212 1.88 -2.78 -12.76
N GLY A 213 2.17 -2.54 -14.05
CA GLY A 213 1.16 -2.04 -14.97
C GLY A 213 0.03 -3.06 -15.16
N LEU A 214 -1.18 -2.61 -15.47
CA LEU A 214 -2.28 -3.49 -15.84
C LEU A 214 -2.02 -4.10 -17.22
N ALA A 215 -2.15 -5.41 -17.36
CA ALA A 215 -1.86 -6.11 -18.62
C ALA A 215 -3.01 -6.03 -19.64
N SER A 216 -4.23 -5.75 -19.19
CA SER A 216 -5.41 -5.69 -20.05
C SER A 216 -6.50 -4.79 -19.48
N SER A 217 -7.42 -4.36 -20.35
CA SER A 217 -8.64 -3.64 -19.99
C SER A 217 -9.70 -4.51 -19.31
N SER A 218 -9.48 -5.82 -19.21
CA SER A 218 -10.33 -6.72 -18.41
C SER A 218 -9.98 -6.70 -16.93
N SER A 219 -8.91 -6.00 -16.53
CA SER A 219 -8.56 -5.82 -15.13
C SER A 219 -9.68 -5.09 -14.39
N PRO A 220 -10.08 -5.54 -13.18
CA PRO A 220 -11.01 -4.82 -12.31
C PRO A 220 -10.47 -3.44 -11.85
N ALA A 221 -9.17 -3.18 -12.02
CA ALA A 221 -8.57 -1.89 -11.72
C ALA A 221 -8.62 -0.89 -12.89
N TYR A 222 -8.92 -1.34 -14.11
CA TYR A 222 -8.86 -0.52 -15.32
C TYR A 222 -10.01 0.49 -15.35
N ASN A 223 -9.69 1.79 -15.37
CA ASN A 223 -10.63 2.93 -15.32
C ASN A 223 -11.67 2.83 -14.17
N ALA A 224 -11.32 2.18 -13.06
CA ALA A 224 -12.24 1.98 -11.94
C ALA A 224 -12.13 3.05 -10.83
N GLY A 225 -11.10 3.89 -10.89
CA GLY A 225 -10.82 4.93 -9.92
C GLY A 225 -11.59 6.22 -10.14
N ILE A 226 -11.36 7.18 -9.25
CA ILE A 226 -11.95 8.52 -9.26
C ILE A 226 -10.89 9.60 -9.05
N ASP A 227 -11.15 10.83 -9.50
CA ASP A 227 -10.37 11.99 -9.07
C ASP A 227 -10.86 12.46 -7.69
N PRO A 228 -10.09 12.27 -6.59
CA PRO A 228 -10.52 12.67 -5.26
C PRO A 228 -10.68 14.19 -5.09
N THR A 229 -10.05 15.00 -5.96
CA THR A 229 -10.06 16.46 -5.86
C THR A 229 -11.27 17.10 -6.53
N THR A 230 -11.95 16.35 -7.41
CA THR A 230 -13.18 16.77 -8.08
C THR A 230 -14.41 15.97 -7.65
N ASP A 231 -14.25 14.79 -7.06
CA ASP A 231 -15.36 14.02 -6.49
C ASP A 231 -16.13 14.85 -5.46
N SER A 232 -17.46 14.86 -5.54
CA SER A 232 -18.29 15.76 -4.74
C SER A 232 -18.25 15.46 -3.24
N VAL A 233 -17.98 14.21 -2.84
CA VAL A 233 -17.93 13.80 -1.44
C VAL A 233 -16.53 14.00 -0.88
N LEU A 234 -15.50 13.53 -1.58
CA LEU A 234 -14.11 13.64 -1.13
C LEU A 234 -13.61 15.08 -1.18
N SER A 235 -13.91 15.80 -2.25
CA SER A 235 -13.39 17.16 -2.44
C SER A 235 -13.99 18.17 -1.46
N ALA A 236 -15.17 17.89 -0.90
CA ALA A 236 -15.80 18.67 0.16
C ALA A 236 -15.13 18.47 1.53
N ARG A 237 -14.35 17.39 1.70
CA ARG A 237 -13.57 17.09 2.91
C ARG A 237 -12.17 17.68 2.87
N MET A 238 -11.78 18.29 1.74
CA MET A 238 -10.47 18.90 1.56
C MET A 238 -10.52 20.41 1.78
N SER A 239 -9.51 20.95 2.47
CA SER A 239 -9.24 22.38 2.38
C SER A 239 -8.73 22.75 0.98
N ALA A 240 -8.85 24.03 0.59
CA ALA A 240 -8.34 24.49 -0.70
C ALA A 240 -6.83 24.19 -0.89
N ASN A 241 -6.04 24.32 0.17
CA ASN A 241 -4.60 24.04 0.15
C ASN A 241 -4.32 22.54 -0.01
N LEU A 242 -5.01 21.69 0.75
CA LEU A 242 -4.91 20.23 0.61
C LEU A 242 -5.26 19.78 -0.81
N LYS A 243 -6.32 20.36 -1.38
CA LYS A 243 -6.74 20.07 -2.74
C LYS A 243 -5.65 20.43 -3.75
N ALA A 244 -5.14 21.66 -3.70
CA ALA A 244 -4.11 22.13 -4.62
C ALA A 244 -2.80 21.33 -4.51
N GLU A 245 -2.39 20.98 -3.29
CA GLU A 245 -1.22 20.12 -3.08
C GLU A 245 -1.46 18.71 -3.62
N MET A 246 -2.59 18.08 -3.32
CA MET A 246 -2.91 16.74 -3.80
C MET A 246 -2.90 16.67 -5.34
N GLN A 247 -3.45 17.69 -6.01
CA GLN A 247 -3.43 17.81 -7.46
C GLN A 247 -2.01 17.77 -8.06
N SER A 248 -1.00 18.21 -7.30
CA SER A 248 0.41 18.16 -7.73
C SER A 248 0.97 16.74 -7.81
N TYR A 249 0.32 15.76 -7.18
CA TYR A 249 0.81 14.38 -7.11
C TYR A 249 -0.12 13.35 -7.76
N ILE A 250 -1.43 13.61 -7.87
CA ILE A 250 -2.38 12.60 -8.37
C ILE A 250 -2.58 12.63 -9.89
N TYR A 251 -2.26 13.74 -10.58
CA TYR A 251 -2.48 13.86 -12.03
C TYR A 251 -1.36 13.26 -12.88
N ALA A 252 -0.34 12.70 -12.25
CA ALA A 252 0.64 11.85 -12.90
C ALA A 252 0.87 10.60 -12.05
N ASP A 253 1.08 9.47 -12.69
CA ASP A 253 1.47 8.23 -12.03
C ASP A 253 2.97 8.23 -11.66
N ILE A 254 3.47 7.17 -11.02
CA ILE A 254 4.88 7.05 -10.63
C ILE A 254 5.87 7.12 -11.82
N ASN A 255 5.43 6.87 -13.05
CA ASN A 255 6.22 7.01 -14.28
C ASN A 255 6.00 8.35 -14.98
N GLY A 256 5.25 9.27 -14.38
CA GLY A 256 4.91 10.56 -14.99
C GLY A 256 3.80 10.47 -16.06
N ARG A 257 3.08 9.35 -16.17
CA ARG A 257 1.94 9.25 -17.11
C ARG A 257 0.75 10.02 -16.56
N THR A 258 0.16 10.85 -17.40
CA THR A 258 -0.95 11.72 -17.02
C THR A 258 -2.21 10.92 -16.69
N ARG A 259 -2.85 11.29 -15.58
CA ARG A 259 -4.26 11.03 -15.28
C ARG A 259 -5.05 12.28 -15.62
N THR A 260 -6.07 12.16 -16.47
CA THR A 260 -6.92 13.30 -16.83
C THR A 260 -8.27 13.19 -16.12
N ALA A 261 -8.94 14.31 -15.86
CA ALA A 261 -10.29 14.26 -15.30
C ALA A 261 -11.18 13.34 -16.15
N GLU A 262 -11.82 12.35 -15.50
CA GLU A 262 -12.73 11.36 -16.10
C GLU A 262 -12.11 10.32 -17.06
N VAL A 263 -10.80 10.38 -17.34
CA VAL A 263 -10.11 9.45 -18.25
C VAL A 263 -8.78 9.00 -17.65
N ASN A 264 -8.53 7.68 -17.63
CA ASN A 264 -7.29 7.05 -17.15
C ASN A 264 -7.07 7.07 -15.62
N TRP A 265 -8.18 7.00 -14.87
CA TRP A 265 -8.15 6.73 -13.43
C TRP A 265 -8.19 5.22 -13.17
N ASP A 266 -7.07 4.56 -13.44
CA ASP A 266 -6.87 3.21 -12.92
C ASP A 266 -6.66 3.24 -11.41
N LEU A 267 -7.00 2.13 -10.75
CA LEU A 267 -6.59 1.92 -9.37
C LEU A 267 -5.08 1.71 -9.29
N GLY A 268 -4.50 2.07 -8.16
CA GLY A 268 -3.09 1.88 -7.84
C GLY A 268 -2.16 2.92 -8.46
N ALA A 269 -0.86 2.64 -8.36
CA ALA A 269 0.21 3.60 -8.60
C ALA A 269 0.49 3.93 -10.06
N LEU A 270 -0.10 3.17 -10.99
CA LEU A 270 0.18 3.25 -12.42
C LEU A 270 -1.07 3.57 -13.23
N ALA A 271 -0.90 4.40 -14.26
CA ALA A 271 -1.89 4.59 -15.30
C ALA A 271 -1.61 3.63 -16.44
N HIS A 272 -2.65 3.05 -17.03
CA HIS A 272 -2.52 2.36 -18.30
C HIS A 272 -2.07 3.35 -19.38
N LYS A 273 -1.43 2.79 -20.39
CA LYS A 273 -1.05 3.56 -21.57
C LYS A 273 -2.30 3.76 -22.43
N VAL A 274 -2.62 5.01 -22.73
CA VAL A 274 -3.60 5.33 -23.77
C VAL A 274 -2.88 5.17 -25.11
N ASP A 275 -3.33 4.22 -25.92
CA ASP A 275 -2.81 3.98 -27.27
C ASP A 275 -3.22 5.09 -28.26
#